data_AF-A0A1T0CK77-F1
#
_entry.id   AF-A0A1T0CK77-F1
#
_cell.length_a   1.000
_cell.length_b   1.000
_cell.length_c   1.000
_cell.angle_alpha   90.00
_cell.angle_beta   90.00
_cell.angle_gamma   90.00
#
_symmetry.space_group_name_H-M   'P 1'
#
loop_
_entity.id
_entity.type
_entity.pdbx_description
1 polymer ?
#
loop_
_entity_poly.entity_id
_entity_poly.type
_entity_poly.pdbx_seq_one_letter_code
_entity_poly.pdbx_strand_id
1 'polypeptide(L)'
;MADIEIERQHNMDLATARHQAKQWLKQACDEYGLDVDYVEGDSQDTASISRSGIAGHAVLDEQKIRFKAELGFAARLLKGKIKQELENGLDEFFV
;
A
#
# COMPACT_ATOMS: atom_id res chain seq x y z
N MET A 1 -1.31 -16.18 -3.59
CA MET A 1 -2.32 -15.90 -2.54
C MET A 1 -1.66 -14.89 -1.65
N ALA A 2 -2.20 -13.68 -1.57
CA ALA A 2 -1.60 -12.63 -0.75
C ALA A 2 -1.57 -13.06 0.72
N ASP A 3 -0.43 -12.95 1.38
CA ASP A 3 -0.34 -13.22 2.82
C ASP A 3 -1.13 -12.14 3.58
N ILE A 4 -1.07 -10.89 3.12
CA ILE A 4 -1.78 -9.75 3.69
C ILE A 4 -2.70 -9.17 2.62
N GLU A 5 -3.95 -8.94 3.00
CA GLU A 5 -4.93 -8.20 2.20
C GLU A 5 -5.64 -7.21 3.12
N ILE A 6 -5.66 -5.95 2.71
CA ILE A 6 -6.26 -4.83 3.44
C ILE A 6 -7.13 -4.08 2.42
N GLU A 7 -8.35 -3.76 2.80
CA GLU A 7 -9.23 -2.88 2.04
C GLU A 7 -9.70 -1.78 2.97
N ARG A 8 -9.62 -0.53 2.50
CA ARG A 8 -10.09 0.65 3.22
C ARG A 8 -10.94 1.50 2.29
N GLN A 9 -12.11 1.90 2.76
CA GLN A 9 -12.99 2.81 2.05
C GLN A 9 -12.63 4.23 2.47
N HIS A 10 -12.56 5.13 1.51
CA HIS A 10 -12.31 6.55 1.76
C HIS A 10 -13.31 7.38 0.96
N ASN A 11 -13.64 8.56 1.49
CA ASN A 11 -14.58 9.47 0.83
C ASN A 11 -13.87 10.68 0.21
N MET A 12 -12.61 10.50 -0.17
CA MET A 12 -11.74 11.52 -0.74
C MET A 12 -11.82 11.56 -2.27
N ASP A 13 -11.65 12.75 -2.85
CA ASP A 13 -11.44 12.91 -4.29
C ASP A 13 -10.18 12.19 -4.77
N LEU A 14 -10.24 11.62 -5.98
CA LEU A 14 -9.14 10.85 -6.60
C LEU A 14 -7.81 11.62 -6.58
N ALA A 15 -7.84 12.94 -6.76
CA ALA A 15 -6.64 13.80 -6.69
C ALA A 15 -5.98 13.80 -5.30
N THR A 16 -6.77 13.88 -4.24
CA THR A 16 -6.28 13.84 -2.85
C THR A 16 -5.76 12.45 -2.52
N ALA A 17 -6.51 11.42 -2.91
CA ALA A 17 -6.15 10.04 -2.70
C ALA A 17 -4.82 9.67 -3.41
N ARG A 18 -4.59 10.18 -4.63
CA ARG A 18 -3.30 10.07 -5.35
C ARG A 18 -2.15 10.69 -4.58
N HIS A 19 -2.36 11.91 -4.08
CA HIS A 19 -1.31 12.63 -3.36
C HIS A 19 -0.90 11.86 -2.09
N GLN A 20 -1.90 11.38 -1.34
CA GLN A 20 -1.66 10.54 -0.18
C GLN A 20 -0.99 9.22 -0.51
N ALA A 21 -1.44 8.50 -1.55
CA ALA A 21 -0.80 7.28 -2.00
C ALA A 21 0.68 7.53 -2.29
N LYS A 22 1.01 8.58 -3.05
CA LYS A 22 2.39 8.97 -3.36
C LYS A 22 3.19 9.31 -2.10
N GLN A 23 2.61 10.02 -1.14
CA GLN A 23 3.28 10.35 0.12
C GLN A 23 3.55 9.11 0.97
N TRP A 24 2.55 8.25 1.15
CA TRP A 24 2.67 7.00 1.89
C TRP A 24 3.76 6.10 1.28
N LEU A 25 3.71 5.94 -0.04
CA LEU A 25 4.71 5.18 -0.79
C LEU A 25 6.11 5.76 -0.65
N LYS A 26 6.25 7.09 -0.69
CA LYS A 26 7.54 7.77 -0.51
C LYS A 26 8.08 7.57 0.90
N GLN A 27 7.23 7.68 1.91
CA GLN A 27 7.62 7.41 3.30
C GLN A 27 8.05 5.96 3.47
N ALA A 28 7.29 5.02 2.90
CA ALA A 28 7.63 3.61 2.94
C ALA A 28 8.96 3.32 2.19
N CYS A 29 9.21 4.00 1.07
CA CYS A 29 10.48 3.95 0.34
C CYS A 29 11.65 4.51 1.16
N ASP A 30 11.46 5.61 1.91
CA ASP A 30 12.53 6.24 2.69
C ASP A 30 12.84 5.45 3.97
N GLU A 31 11.81 5.05 4.71
CA GLU A 31 11.92 4.35 6.00
C GLU A 31 12.36 2.89 5.82
N TYR A 32 11.88 2.25 4.76
CA TYR A 32 12.15 0.84 4.50
C TYR A 32 12.99 0.59 3.25
N GLY A 33 13.34 1.57 2.41
CA GLY A 33 14.10 1.28 1.18
C GLY A 33 13.37 0.31 0.24
N LEU A 34 12.06 0.50 0.08
CA LEU A 34 11.21 -0.28 -0.83
C LEU A 34 11.31 0.29 -2.25
N ASP A 35 11.35 -0.57 -3.27
CA ASP A 35 11.11 -0.14 -4.65
C ASP A 35 9.61 0.04 -4.86
N VAL A 36 9.23 1.21 -5.38
CA VAL A 36 7.84 1.55 -5.63
C VAL A 36 7.66 1.97 -7.09
N ASP A 37 6.78 1.26 -7.78
CA ASP A 37 6.28 1.59 -9.11
C ASP A 37 4.83 2.05 -9.00
N TYR A 38 4.59 3.34 -9.20
CA TYR A 38 3.26 3.93 -9.20
C TYR A 38 2.78 4.20 -10.63
N VAL A 39 1.58 3.75 -10.95
CA VAL A 39 0.93 3.88 -12.25
C VAL A 39 -0.41 4.57 -12.08
N GLU A 40 -0.51 5.79 -12.61
CA GLU A 40 -1.74 6.59 -12.63
C GLU A 40 -2.63 6.12 -13.79
N GLY A 41 -3.88 5.76 -13.49
CA GLY A 41 -4.88 5.43 -14.50
C GLY A 41 -5.97 6.50 -14.58
N ASP A 42 -6.89 6.37 -15.54
CA ASP A 42 -8.00 7.34 -15.69
C ASP A 42 -9.02 7.27 -14.56
N SER A 43 -9.37 6.05 -14.11
CA SER A 43 -10.39 5.82 -13.06
C SER A 43 -9.84 5.17 -11.79
N GLN A 44 -8.66 4.55 -11.88
CA GLN A 44 -8.04 3.81 -10.79
C GLN A 44 -6.53 3.82 -10.96
N ASP A 45 -5.81 3.98 -9.86
CA ASP A 45 -4.37 3.97 -9.83
C ASP A 45 -3.84 2.68 -9.22
N THR A 46 -2.65 2.27 -9.61
CA THR A 46 -2.02 1.06 -9.08
C THR A 46 -0.60 1.36 -8.63
N ALA A 47 -0.19 0.77 -7.51
CA ALA A 47 1.15 0.90 -6.96
C ALA A 47 1.71 -0.49 -6.72
N SER A 48 2.79 -0.85 -7.40
CA SER A 48 3.53 -2.07 -7.11
C SER A 48 4.70 -1.74 -6.21
N ILE A 49 4.81 -2.46 -5.10
CA ILE A 49 5.87 -2.27 -4.12
C ILE A 49 6.66 -3.57 -4.06
N SER A 50 7.98 -3.51 -4.11
CA SER A 50 8.79 -4.71 -3.99
C SER A 50 10.05 -4.43 -3.21
N ARG A 51 10.45 -5.39 -2.38
CA ARG A 51 11.71 -5.36 -1.64
C ARG A 51 12.16 -6.78 -1.35
N SER A 52 13.44 -6.97 -1.06
CA SER A 52 14.04 -8.26 -0.70
C SER A 52 13.22 -9.03 0.35
N GLY A 53 12.32 -9.91 -0.12
CA GLY A 53 11.44 -10.73 0.72
C GLY A 53 10.02 -10.21 0.98
N ILE A 54 9.58 -9.10 0.36
CA ILE A 54 8.20 -8.58 0.45
C ILE A 54 7.77 -8.06 -0.92
N ALA A 55 6.60 -8.48 -1.42
CA ALA A 55 6.00 -7.96 -2.65
C ALA A 55 4.61 -7.40 -2.33
N GLY A 56 4.46 -6.08 -2.32
CA GLY A 56 3.21 -5.35 -2.14
C GLY A 56 2.57 -4.91 -3.46
N HIS A 57 1.26 -4.73 -3.45
CA HIS A 57 0.48 -4.20 -4.54
C HIS A 57 -0.73 -3.44 -4.00
N ALA A 58 -0.82 -2.15 -4.30
CA ALA A 58 -1.94 -1.28 -3.96
C ALA A 58 -2.75 -0.96 -5.21
N VAL A 59 -4.06 -0.91 -5.07
CA VAL A 59 -5.01 -0.44 -6.09
C VAL A 59 -5.86 0.63 -5.41
N LEU A 60 -5.84 1.83 -5.97
CA LEU A 60 -6.60 2.96 -5.48
C LEU A 60 -7.71 3.27 -6.48
N ASP A 61 -8.95 3.18 -6.02
CA ASP A 61 -10.14 3.62 -6.74
C ASP A 61 -10.66 4.93 -6.13
N GLU A 62 -11.67 5.54 -6.74
CA GLU A 62 -12.28 6.78 -6.26
C GLU A 62 -12.94 6.66 -4.86
N GLN A 63 -13.31 5.44 -4.44
CA GLN A 63 -14.05 5.20 -3.20
C GLN A 63 -13.31 4.33 -2.18
N LYS A 64 -12.22 3.68 -2.61
CA LYS A 64 -11.51 2.71 -1.77
C LYS A 64 -10.11 2.45 -2.26
N ILE A 65 -9.26 2.07 -1.32
CA ILE A 65 -7.93 1.54 -1.58
C ILE A 65 -7.86 0.08 -1.14
N ARG A 66 -7.29 -0.76 -2.00
CA ARG A 66 -7.02 -2.16 -1.74
C ARG A 66 -5.53 -2.40 -1.77
N PHE A 67 -4.99 -2.90 -0.68
CA PHE A 67 -3.58 -3.27 -0.55
C PHE A 67 -3.42 -4.78 -0.37
N LYS A 68 -2.46 -5.35 -1.09
CA LYS A 68 -2.09 -6.76 -0.99
C LYS A 68 -0.59 -6.84 -0.78
N ALA A 69 -0.13 -7.74 0.08
CA ALA A 69 1.28 -8.05 0.18
C ALA A 69 1.53 -9.55 0.32
N GLU A 70 2.51 -10.03 -0.43
CA GLU A 70 3.08 -11.36 -0.37
C GLU A 70 4.39 -11.29 0.40
N LEU A 71 4.47 -12.13 1.43
CA LEU A 71 5.60 -12.15 2.34
C LEU A 71 6.46 -13.36 2.04
N GLY A 72 7.76 -13.11 1.87
CA GLY A 72 8.77 -14.14 1.85
C GLY A 72 8.88 -14.86 3.20
N PHE A 73 9.57 -15.99 3.21
CA PHE A 73 9.69 -16.88 4.37
C PHE A 73 10.08 -16.16 5.67
N ALA A 74 11.06 -15.25 5.61
CA ALA A 74 11.50 -14.48 6.77
C ALA A 74 10.44 -13.46 7.26
N ALA A 75 9.76 -12.78 6.33
CA ALA A 75 8.78 -11.75 6.66
C ALA A 75 7.46 -12.32 7.20
N ARG A 76 7.14 -13.59 6.87
CA ARG A 76 5.94 -14.29 7.38
C ARG A 76 5.87 -14.38 8.91
N LEU A 77 7.02 -14.47 9.60
CA LEU A 77 7.07 -14.48 11.07
C LEU A 77 6.62 -13.14 11.66
N LEU A 78 6.84 -12.04 10.93
CA LEU A 78 6.47 -10.69 11.32
C LEU A 78 5.17 -10.22 10.65
N LYS A 79 4.44 -11.12 9.98
CA LYS A 79 3.22 -10.81 9.22
C LYS A 79 2.23 -9.98 10.01
N GLY A 80 1.97 -10.32 11.27
CA GLY A 80 1.03 -9.59 12.12
C GLY A 80 1.46 -8.13 12.32
N LYS A 81 2.73 -7.91 12.61
CA LYS A 81 3.30 -6.56 12.80
C LYS A 81 3.31 -5.77 11.49
N ILE A 82 3.74 -6.40 10.38
CA ILE A 82 3.76 -5.77 9.05
C ILE A 82 2.34 -5.38 8.62
N LYS A 83 1.35 -6.28 8.80
CA LYS A 83 -0.05 -5.98 8.51
C LYS A 83 -0.53 -4.78 9.31
N GLN A 84 -0.28 -4.78 10.62
CA GLN A 84 -0.72 -3.69 11.48
C GLN A 84 -0.06 -2.36 11.11
N GLU A 85 1.22 -2.36 10.74
CA GLU A 85 1.92 -1.14 10.29
C GLU A 85 1.37 -0.62 8.95
N LEU A 86 1.08 -1.53 8.02
CA LEU A 86 0.43 -1.18 6.76
C LEU A 86 -0.99 -0.64 6.98
N GLU A 87 -1.75 -1.24 7.89
CA GLU A 87 -3.09 -0.76 8.27
C GLU A 87 -2.99 0.62 8.92
N ASN A 88 -2.08 0.83 9.87
CA ASN A 88 -1.86 2.14 10.49
C ASN A 88 -1.45 3.20 9.47
N GLY A 89 -0.53 2.88 8.55
CA GLY A 89 -0.16 3.81 7.47
C GLY A 89 -1.36 4.12 6.58
N LEU A 90 -2.10 3.09 6.14
CA LEU A 90 -3.30 3.31 5.34
C LEU A 90 -4.36 4.14 6.08
N ASP A 91 -4.59 3.92 7.37
CA ASP A 91 -5.54 4.69 8.19
C ASP A 91 -5.02 6.12 8.49
N GLU A 92 -3.70 6.35 8.55
CA GLU A 92 -3.12 7.69 8.76
C GLU A 92 -3.28 8.58 7.52
N PHE A 93 -3.10 7.98 6.34
CA PHE A 93 -3.30 8.67 5.08
C PHE A 93 -4.80 8.68 4.73
N PHE A 94 -5.43 7.54 4.54
CA PHE A 94 -6.81 7.41 4.05
C PHE A 94 -7.85 7.35 5.19
N VAL A 95 -8.39 8.52 5.59
CA VAL A 95 -9.48 8.71 6.56
C VAL A 95 -10.64 9.51 5.98
#